data_AF-A0A1W9PGE0-F1
#
_entry.id   AF-A0A1W9PGE0-F1
#
_cell.length_a   1.000
_cell.length_b   1.000
_cell.length_c   1.000
_cell.angle_alpha   90.00
_cell.angle_beta   90.00
_cell.angle_gamma   90.00
#
_symmetry.space_group_name_H-M   'P 1'
#
loop_
_entity.id
_entity.type
_entity.pdbx_description
1 polymer ?
#
loop_
_entity_poly.entity_id
_entity_poly.type
_entity_poly.pdbx_seq_one_letter_code
_entity_poly.pdbx_strand_id
1 'polypeptide(L)'
;MEIVFYIHILAATAWIGGALLLFALGIFLRDKQAQANVYEHLGPLYGYFETFWLVTLLSTGTIMFIHHGFGAVFENAYDSDLAQTMIRKLFLVAILTFLTIIHMIIAFKTHTKTRSTWQQIISRGSSLLIFFLNLIILWYATQIRTML
;
A
#
# COMPACT_ATOMS: atom_id res chain seq x y z
N MET A 1 -20.69 -10.49 -4.83
CA MET A 1 -19.45 -9.87 -5.35
C MET A 1 -19.39 -8.37 -5.18
N GLU A 2 -20.49 -7.64 -5.34
CA GLU A 2 -20.52 -6.18 -5.16
C GLU A 2 -20.03 -5.73 -3.78
N ILE A 3 -20.42 -6.44 -2.71
CA ILE A 3 -19.95 -6.16 -1.34
C ILE A 3 -18.42 -6.31 -1.24
N VAL A 4 -17.83 -7.33 -1.86
CA VAL A 4 -16.38 -7.56 -1.86
C VAL A 4 -15.67 -6.41 -2.58
N PHE A 5 -16.20 -5.99 -3.73
CA PHE A 5 -15.67 -4.84 -4.47
C PHE A 5 -15.79 -3.55 -3.67
N TYR A 6 -16.94 -3.29 -3.03
CA TYR A 6 -17.15 -2.14 -2.16
C TYR A 6 -16.12 -2.11 -1.01
N ILE A 7 -15.92 -3.23 -0.32
CA ILE A 7 -14.92 -3.34 0.75
C ILE A 7 -13.51 -3.13 0.21
N HIS A 8 -13.18 -3.66 -0.98
CA HIS A 8 -11.88 -3.45 -1.60
C HIS A 8 -11.61 -1.97 -1.88
N ILE A 9 -12.59 -1.25 -2.42
CA ILE A 9 -12.49 0.20 -2.66
C ILE A 9 -12.37 0.96 -1.34
N LEU A 10 -13.18 0.63 -0.34
CA LEU A 10 -13.08 1.23 0.99
C LEU A 10 -11.66 1.03 1.56
N ALA A 11 -11.13 -0.18 1.47
CA ALA A 11 -9.78 -0.49 1.94
C ALA A 11 -8.70 0.28 1.17
N ALA A 12 -8.83 0.41 -0.16
CA ALA A 12 -7.90 1.18 -0.98
C ALA A 12 -7.94 2.66 -0.61
N THR A 13 -9.13 3.23 -0.40
CA THR A 13 -9.28 4.64 0.01
C THR A 13 -8.71 4.90 1.40
N ALA A 14 -8.95 4.01 2.37
CA ALA A 14 -8.41 4.13 3.72
C ALA A 14 -6.87 4.05 3.72
N TRP A 15 -6.33 3.09 2.97
CA TRP A 15 -4.88 2.88 2.83
C TRP A 15 -4.18 4.08 2.16
N ILE A 16 -4.64 4.51 0.99
CA ILE A 16 -4.05 5.64 0.26
C ILE A 16 -4.30 6.96 1.00
N GLY A 17 -5.50 7.16 1.54
CA GLY A 17 -5.87 8.36 2.28
C GLY A 17 -5.05 8.57 3.54
N GLY A 18 -4.81 7.50 4.31
CA GLY A 18 -3.90 7.58 5.44
C GLY A 18 -2.47 7.91 5.02
N ALA A 19 -1.97 7.33 3.91
CA ALA A 19 -0.61 7.57 3.45
C ALA A 19 -0.43 9.03 2.99
N LEU A 20 -1.46 9.59 2.32
CA LEU A 20 -1.53 11.01 1.97
C LEU A 20 -1.53 11.91 3.21
N LEU A 21 -2.28 11.54 4.26
CA LEU A 21 -2.30 12.27 5.52
C LEU A 21 -0.91 12.29 6.18
N LEU A 22 -0.25 11.14 6.31
CA LEU A 22 1.09 11.07 6.90
C LEU A 22 2.13 11.81 6.08
N PHE A 23 2.04 11.75 4.75
CA PHE A 23 2.89 12.51 3.86
C PHE A 23 2.69 14.03 4.04
N ALA A 24 1.43 14.47 4.09
CA ALA A 24 1.09 15.87 4.35
C ALA A 24 1.61 16.34 5.72
N LEU A 25 1.42 15.55 6.79
CA LEU A 25 1.98 15.84 8.10
C LEU A 25 3.52 15.96 8.06
N GLY A 26 4.18 15.13 7.27
CA GLY A 26 5.63 15.19 7.06
C GLY A 26 6.13 16.51 6.44
N ILE A 27 5.31 17.13 5.58
CA ILE A 27 5.61 18.39 4.89
C ILE A 27 5.20 19.61 5.72
N PHE A 28 3.99 19.59 6.28
CA PHE A 28 3.38 20.77 6.91
C PHE A 28 3.79 20.94 8.37
N LEU A 29 4.12 19.87 9.09
CA LEU A 29 4.54 19.95 10.49
C LEU A 29 6.04 20.28 10.56
N ARG A 30 6.35 21.59 10.55
CA ARG A 30 7.72 22.12 10.54
C ARG A 30 8.44 22.03 11.89
N ASP A 31 7.68 22.03 12.98
CA ASP A 31 8.24 21.85 14.33
C ASP A 31 8.65 20.39 14.52
N LYS A 32 9.97 20.16 14.65
CA LYS A 32 10.54 18.82 14.81
C LYS A 32 10.11 18.14 16.12
N GLN A 33 9.86 18.91 17.18
CA GLN A 33 9.43 18.35 18.47
C GLN A 33 7.97 17.90 18.38
N ALA A 34 7.10 18.76 17.83
CA ALA A 34 5.71 18.40 17.57
C ALA A 34 5.62 17.19 16.61
N GLN A 35 6.47 17.16 15.59
CA GLN A 35 6.55 16.05 14.63
C GLN A 35 6.99 14.74 15.29
N ALA A 36 8.00 14.77 16.16
CA ALA A 36 8.43 13.60 16.91
C ALA A 36 7.29 13.06 17.80
N ASN A 37 6.65 13.93 18.58
CA ASN A 37 5.55 13.55 19.48
C ASN A 37 4.37 12.93 18.71
N VAL A 38 3.99 13.51 17.57
CA VAL A 38 2.91 12.97 16.73
C VAL A 38 3.27 11.60 16.18
N TYR A 39 4.47 11.41 15.62
CA TYR A 39 4.89 10.12 15.08
C TYR A 39 5.09 9.04 16.15
N GLU A 40 5.49 9.40 17.38
CA GLU A 40 5.62 8.46 18.49
C GLU A 40 4.26 7.85 18.89
N HIS A 41 3.20 8.66 18.91
CA HIS A 41 1.87 8.20 19.30
C HIS A 41 1.08 7.61 18.12
N LEU A 42 1.21 8.20 16.93
CA LEU A 42 0.53 7.71 15.73
C LEU A 42 1.22 6.47 15.15
N GLY A 43 2.52 6.29 15.33
CA GLY A 43 3.29 5.20 14.74
C GLY A 43 2.68 3.80 14.95
N PRO A 44 2.40 3.37 16.20
CA PRO A 44 1.81 2.05 16.46
C PRO A 44 0.40 1.94 15.89
N LEU A 45 -0.44 2.95 16.13
CA LEU A 45 -1.81 3.00 15.66
C LEU A 45 -1.86 2.83 14.14
N TYR A 46 -1.00 3.58 13.46
CA TYR A 46 -0.91 3.57 12.02
C TYR A 46 -0.34 2.25 11.49
N GLY A 47 0.60 1.62 12.20
CA GLY A 47 1.09 0.29 11.88
C GLY A 47 0.00 -0.80 11.92
N TYR A 48 -0.87 -0.77 12.94
CA TYR A 48 -2.03 -1.67 13.01
C TYR A 48 -3.07 -1.35 11.94
N PHE A 49 -3.34 -0.07 11.72
CA PHE A 49 -4.25 0.41 10.68
C PHE A 49 -3.82 -0.07 9.29
N GLU A 50 -2.54 0.15 8.93
CA GLU A 50 -1.97 -0.36 7.68
C GLU A 50 -2.13 -1.88 7.63
N THR A 51 -1.64 -2.63 8.62
CA THR A 51 -1.72 -4.09 8.61
C THR A 51 -3.13 -4.61 8.34
N PHE A 52 -4.14 -4.04 9.00
CA PHE A 52 -5.55 -4.40 8.78
C PHE A 52 -6.01 -4.16 7.33
N TRP A 53 -5.71 -2.99 6.78
CA TRP A 53 -6.13 -2.65 5.42
C TRP A 53 -5.35 -3.38 4.34
N LEU A 54 -4.06 -3.68 4.55
CA LEU A 54 -3.27 -4.52 3.64
C LEU A 54 -3.87 -5.92 3.53
N VAL A 55 -4.16 -6.55 4.67
CA VAL A 55 -4.79 -7.87 4.70
C VAL A 55 -6.15 -7.82 3.98
N THR A 56 -6.96 -6.80 4.27
CA THR A 56 -8.26 -6.61 3.62
C THR A 56 -8.11 -6.46 2.10
N LEU A 57 -7.16 -5.66 1.62
CA LEU A 57 -6.88 -5.44 0.20
C LEU A 57 -6.44 -6.73 -0.51
N LEU A 58 -5.51 -7.48 0.10
CA LEU A 58 -5.01 -8.73 -0.45
C LEU A 58 -6.13 -9.77 -0.50
N SER A 59 -6.87 -9.96 0.59
CA SER A 59 -7.97 -10.93 0.65
C SER A 59 -9.06 -10.60 -0.37
N THR A 60 -9.56 -9.37 -0.38
CA THR A 60 -10.64 -8.97 -1.32
C THR A 60 -10.15 -8.96 -2.77
N GLY A 61 -8.91 -8.54 -3.03
CA GLY A 61 -8.29 -8.58 -4.35
C GLY A 61 -8.16 -10.01 -4.89
N THR A 62 -7.69 -10.94 -4.06
CA THR A 62 -7.59 -12.37 -4.41
C THR A 62 -8.97 -12.99 -4.67
N ILE A 63 -9.97 -12.69 -3.82
CA ILE A 63 -11.34 -13.20 -4.01
C ILE A 63 -11.90 -12.72 -5.36
N MET A 64 -11.76 -11.44 -5.69
CA MET A 64 -12.18 -10.91 -6.99
C MET A 64 -11.41 -11.54 -8.15
N PHE A 65 -10.10 -11.74 -8.00
CA PHE A 65 -9.26 -12.36 -9.01
C PHE A 65 -9.74 -13.76 -9.38
N ILE A 66 -10.02 -14.58 -8.37
CA ILE A 66 -10.51 -15.95 -8.55
C ILE A 66 -11.93 -15.95 -9.12
N HIS A 67 -12.83 -15.15 -8.54
CA HIS A 67 -14.24 -15.12 -8.96
C HIS A 67 -14.41 -14.72 -10.43
N HIS A 68 -13.64 -13.74 -10.90
CA HIS A 68 -13.71 -13.30 -12.30
C HIS A 68 -12.91 -14.17 -13.27
N GLY A 69 -12.27 -15.25 -12.79
CA GLY A 69 -11.53 -16.18 -13.64
C GLY A 69 -10.35 -15.55 -14.35
N PHE A 70 -9.75 -14.48 -13.80
CA PHE A 70 -8.68 -13.74 -14.48
C PHE A 70 -7.41 -14.57 -14.72
N GLY A 71 -7.26 -15.73 -14.07
CA GLY A 71 -6.25 -16.73 -14.43
C GLY A 71 -6.36 -17.18 -15.90
N ALA A 72 -7.58 -17.38 -16.40
CA ALA A 72 -7.80 -17.76 -17.79
C ALA A 72 -7.40 -16.65 -18.79
N VAL A 73 -7.44 -15.38 -18.38
CA VAL A 73 -6.95 -14.26 -19.20
C VAL A 73 -5.43 -14.34 -19.38
N PHE A 74 -4.71 -14.79 -18.35
CA PHE A 74 -3.26 -14.97 -18.43
C PHE A 74 -2.87 -16.16 -19.29
N GLU A 75 -3.66 -17.23 -19.30
CA GLU A 75 -3.39 -18.43 -20.09
C GLU A 75 -3.77 -18.24 -21.57
N ASN A 76 -4.92 -17.64 -21.85
CA ASN A 76 -5.51 -17.63 -23.19
C ASN A 76 -5.31 -16.30 -23.95
N ALA A 77 -4.94 -15.23 -23.25
CA ALA A 77 -4.80 -13.89 -23.82
C ALA A 77 -3.60 -13.14 -23.22
N TYR A 78 -2.49 -13.86 -22.99
CA TYR A 78 -1.29 -13.34 -22.33
C TYR A 78 -0.76 -12.03 -22.95
N ASP A 79 -0.74 -11.94 -24.28
CA ASP A 79 -0.24 -10.77 -25.01
C ASP A 79 -1.25 -9.61 -25.10
N SER A 80 -2.45 -9.77 -24.55
CA SER A 80 -3.44 -8.69 -24.51
C SER A 80 -3.02 -7.56 -23.57
N ASP A 81 -3.41 -6.33 -23.91
CA ASP A 81 -3.16 -5.16 -23.06
C ASP A 81 -3.74 -5.35 -21.66
N LEU A 82 -4.91 -5.99 -21.54
CA LEU A 82 -5.54 -6.31 -20.26
C LEU A 82 -4.65 -7.24 -19.42
N ALA A 83 -4.20 -8.36 -19.99
CA ALA A 83 -3.33 -9.31 -19.29
C ALA A 83 -2.02 -8.67 -18.84
N GLN A 84 -1.34 -7.94 -19.72
CA GLN A 84 -0.08 -7.27 -19.41
C GLN A 84 -0.24 -6.20 -18.32
N THR A 85 -1.32 -5.42 -18.37
CA THR A 85 -1.64 -4.39 -17.37
C THR A 85 -1.92 -5.03 -16.00
N MET A 86 -2.69 -6.13 -15.97
CA MET A 86 -2.98 -6.89 -14.77
C MET A 86 -1.73 -7.52 -14.15
N ILE A 87 -0.86 -8.15 -14.96
CA ILE A 87 0.40 -8.75 -14.51
C ILE A 87 1.29 -7.69 -13.85
N ARG A 88 1.46 -6.53 -14.50
CA ARG A 88 2.24 -5.41 -13.94
C ARG A 88 1.66 -4.93 -12.61
N LYS A 89 0.33 -4.78 -12.51
CA LYS A 89 -0.33 -4.42 -11.25
C LYS A 89 -0.06 -5.44 -10.16
N LEU A 90 -0.24 -6.74 -10.43
CA LEU A 90 -0.02 -7.80 -9.46
C LEU A 90 1.43 -7.86 -8.99
N PHE A 91 2.38 -7.68 -9.92
CA PHE A 91 3.80 -7.61 -9.59
C PHE A 91 4.12 -6.42 -8.66
N LEU A 92 3.56 -5.24 -8.93
CA LEU A 92 3.72 -4.08 -8.07
C LEU A 92 3.06 -4.27 -6.70
N VAL A 93 1.88 -4.89 -6.63
CA VAL A 93 1.22 -5.25 -5.36
C VAL A 93 2.10 -6.21 -4.55
N ALA A 94 2.74 -7.18 -5.18
CA ALA A 94 3.66 -8.10 -4.51
C ALA A 94 4.89 -7.37 -3.95
N ILE A 95 5.53 -6.50 -4.75
CA ILE A 95 6.64 -5.66 -4.29
C ILE A 95 6.22 -4.77 -3.12
N LEU A 96 5.08 -4.08 -3.25
CA LEU A 96 4.56 -3.20 -2.21
C LEU A 96 4.30 -3.96 -0.91
N THR A 97 3.67 -5.13 -1.00
CA THR A 97 3.39 -5.98 0.16
C THR A 97 4.69 -6.37 0.86
N PHE A 98 5.68 -6.84 0.10
CA PHE A 98 6.99 -7.20 0.64
C PHE A 98 7.69 -6.02 1.33
N LEU A 99 7.74 -4.86 0.67
CA LEU A 99 8.32 -3.65 1.24
C LEU A 99 7.58 -3.19 2.50
N THR A 100 6.26 -3.28 2.52
CA THR A 100 5.45 -2.90 3.68
C THR A 100 5.71 -3.83 4.87
N ILE A 101 5.80 -5.14 4.64
CA ILE A 101 6.14 -6.10 5.71
C ILE A 101 7.52 -5.76 6.29
N ILE A 102 8.53 -5.53 5.44
CA ILE A 102 9.87 -5.13 5.90
C ILE A 102 9.81 -3.81 6.67
N HIS A 103 9.13 -2.80 6.12
CA HIS A 103 8.97 -1.49 6.74
C HIS A 103 8.35 -1.62 8.14
N MET A 104 7.28 -2.42 8.27
CA MET A 104 6.56 -2.67 9.51
C MET A 104 7.44 -3.37 10.54
N ILE A 105 8.19 -4.41 10.15
CA ILE A 105 9.13 -5.12 11.03
C ILE A 105 10.19 -4.16 11.58
N ILE A 106 10.75 -3.30 10.72
CA ILE A 106 11.76 -2.31 11.14
C ILE A 106 11.12 -1.25 12.04
N ALA A 107 9.92 -0.77 11.69
CA ALA A 107 9.20 0.24 12.45
C ALA A 107 8.90 -0.23 13.88
N PHE A 108 8.35 -1.44 14.05
CA PHE A 108 8.08 -2.02 15.37
C PHE A 108 9.37 -2.28 16.18
N LYS A 109 10.42 -2.80 15.55
CA LYS A 109 11.72 -3.05 16.24
C LYS A 109 12.40 -1.78 16.74
N THR A 110 12.12 -0.64 16.13
CA THR A 110 12.78 0.65 16.41
C THR A 110 11.86 1.64 17.11
N HIS A 111 10.65 1.25 17.50
CA HIS A 111 9.60 2.14 18.01
C HIS A 111 10.01 2.92 19.27
N THR A 112 10.83 2.33 20.14
CA THR A 112 11.27 2.94 21.42
C THR A 112 12.76 3.24 21.47
N LYS A 113 13.46 3.12 20.32
CA LYS A 113 14.91 3.27 20.24
C LYS A 113 15.27 4.49 19.41
N THR A 114 16.31 5.21 19.82
CA THR A 114 16.92 6.24 18.98
C THR A 114 17.46 5.60 17.70
N ARG A 115 16.85 5.93 16.56
CA ARG A 115 17.30 5.46 15.24
C ARG A 115 18.60 6.14 14.87
N SER A 116 19.53 5.40 14.28
CA SER A 116 20.69 6.02 13.62
C SER A 116 20.26 6.80 12.38
N THR A 117 21.08 7.75 11.93
CA THR A 117 20.80 8.55 10.72
C THR A 117 20.48 7.68 9.51
N TRP A 118 21.20 6.57 9.34
CA TRP A 118 20.97 5.59 8.26
C TRP A 118 19.62 4.87 8.40
N GLN A 119 19.26 4.44 9.61
CA GLN A 119 17.95 3.83 9.86
C GLN A 119 16.81 4.81 9.59
N GLN A 120 17.01 6.09 9.89
CA GLN A 120 16.01 7.12 9.65
C GLN A 120 15.83 7.41 8.16
N ILE A 121 16.91 7.48 7.39
CA ILE A 121 16.86 7.62 5.92
C ILE A 121 16.17 6.42 5.29
N ILE A 122 16.55 5.20 5.67
CA ILE A 122 15.95 3.96 5.12
C ILE A 122 14.46 3.88 5.48
N SER A 123 14.09 4.20 6.72
CA SER A 123 12.69 4.17 7.16
C SER A 123 11.83 5.21 6.42
N ARG A 124 12.33 6.44 6.27
CA ARG A 124 11.61 7.50 5.53
C ARG A 124 11.54 7.21 4.03
N GLY A 125 12.66 6.78 3.44
CA GLY A 125 12.75 6.43 2.03
C GLY A 125 11.85 5.26 1.65
N SER A 126 11.82 4.20 2.47
CA SER A 126 10.90 3.06 2.25
C SER A 126 9.43 3.49 2.34
N SER A 127 9.06 4.34 3.31
CA SER A 127 7.69 4.88 3.41
C SER A 127 7.30 5.67 2.16
N LEU A 128 8.20 6.52 1.66
CA LEU A 128 7.96 7.34 0.47
C LEU A 128 7.86 6.47 -0.80
N LEU A 129 8.70 5.44 -0.92
CA LEU A 129 8.61 4.49 -2.02
C LEU A 129 7.29 3.72 -2.01
N ILE A 130 6.86 3.22 -0.84
CA ILE A 130 5.56 2.55 -0.66
C ILE A 130 4.42 3.50 -1.05
N PHE A 131 4.49 4.77 -0.63
CA PHE A 131 3.51 5.78 -1.01
C PHE A 131 3.40 5.95 -2.53
N PHE A 132 4.52 6.11 -3.25
CA PHE A 132 4.46 6.23 -4.71
C PHE A 132 4.00 4.94 -5.41
N LEU A 133 4.43 3.78 -4.93
CA LEU A 133 3.96 2.49 -5.45
C LEU A 133 2.43 2.36 -5.34
N ASN A 134 1.84 2.84 -4.24
CA ASN A 134 0.38 2.87 -4.09
C ASN A 134 -0.32 3.68 -5.17
N LEU A 135 0.21 4.87 -5.49
CA LEU A 135 -0.36 5.72 -6.54
C LEU A 135 -0.24 5.06 -7.93
N ILE A 136 0.88 4.39 -8.19
CA ILE A 136 1.09 3.65 -9.44
C ILE A 136 0.14 2.44 -9.53
N ILE A 137 -0.05 1.70 -8.44
CA ILE A 137 -1.00 0.57 -8.39
C ILE A 137 -2.44 1.05 -8.61
N LEU A 138 -2.82 2.18 -8.01
CA LEU A 138 -4.11 2.83 -8.26
C LEU A 138 -4.26 3.20 -9.74
N TRP A 139 -3.23 3.80 -10.33
CA TRP A 139 -3.22 4.13 -11.76
C TRP A 139 -3.47 2.88 -12.63
N TYR A 140 -2.77 1.78 -12.39
CA TYR A 140 -3.03 0.51 -13.09
C TYR A 140 -4.46 -0.02 -12.84
N ALA A 141 -5.01 0.15 -11.63
CA ALA A 141 -6.39 -0.23 -11.34
C ALA A 141 -7.39 0.57 -12.19
N THR A 142 -7.14 1.86 -12.42
CA THR A 142 -7.99 2.67 -13.31
C THR A 142 -7.91 2.21 -14.77
N GLN A 143 -6.71 1.86 -15.27
CA GLN A 143 -6.53 1.33 -16.62
C GLN A 143 -7.27 0.01 -16.83
N ILE A 144 -7.15 -0.93 -15.88
CA ILE A 144 -7.89 -2.20 -15.93
C ILE A 144 -9.39 -1.94 -15.97
N ARG A 145 -9.89 -1.01 -15.15
CA ARG A 145 -11.32 -0.66 -15.15
C ARG A 145 -11.81 -0.07 -16.47
N THR A 146 -10.96 0.64 -17.22
CA THR A 146 -11.32 1.16 -18.55
C THR A 146 -11.29 0.13 -19.67
N MET A 147 -10.58 -0.99 -19.46
CA MET A 147 -10.46 -2.09 -20.42
C MET A 147 -11.52 -3.18 -20.24
N LEU A 148 -12.12 -3.26 -19.05
CA LEU A 148 -13.24 -4.14 -18.71
C LEU A 148 -14.57 -3.52 -19.13
#